data_AF-A0A8V5GT81-F1
#
_entry.id   AF-A0A8V5GT81-F1
#
_cell.length_a   1.000
_cell.length_b   1.000
_cell.length_c   1.000
_cell.angle_alpha   90.00
_cell.angle_beta   90.00
_cell.angle_gamma   90.00
#
_symmetry.space_group_name_H-M   'P 1'
#
loop_
_entity.id
_entity.type
_entity.pdbx_description
1 polymer ?
#
loop_
_entity_poly.entity_id
_entity_poly.type
_entity_poly.pdbx_seq_one_letter_code
_entity_poly.pdbx_strand_id
1 'polypeptide(L)'
;VDGWLTFKQQGVEYIKLGENIIEYSRDFRFYITTCLRNPHYLPEVTVKVCLINFVITPLGLQDQLLGIVTAEEKPELCLNVLNLPS
;
A
#
# COMPACT_ATOMS: atom_id res chain seq x y z
N VAL A 1 -21.09 6.39 -7.91
CA VAL A 1 -20.92 4.95 -8.20
C VAL A 1 -21.19 4.23 -6.89
N ASP A 2 -22.46 3.85 -6.74
CA ASP A 2 -23.15 3.45 -5.51
C ASP A 2 -22.55 2.16 -4.91
N GLY A 3 -22.43 1.97 -3.60
CA GLY A 3 -23.51 1.94 -2.62
C GLY A 3 -23.96 0.50 -2.24
N TRP A 4 -23.38 -0.55 -2.84
CA TRP A 4 -23.93 -1.91 -2.73
C TRP A 4 -23.38 -2.79 -1.60
N LEU A 5 -22.39 -2.35 -0.83
CA LEU A 5 -21.81 -3.15 0.26
C LEU A 5 -22.16 -2.63 1.65
N THR A 6 -22.33 -1.31 1.78
CA THR A 6 -22.69 -0.67 3.04
C THR A 6 -24.11 -0.12 3.01
N PHE A 7 -24.81 -0.19 4.13
CA PHE A 7 -26.17 0.35 4.30
C PHE A 7 -26.28 1.10 5.62
N LYS A 8 -27.26 2.02 5.73
CA LYS A 8 -27.47 2.80 6.95
C LYS A 8 -28.69 2.31 7.71
N GLN A 9 -28.55 2.16 9.04
CA GLN A 9 -29.63 1.86 9.95
C GLN A 9 -29.53 2.79 11.17
N GLN A 10 -30.61 3.51 11.49
CA GLN A 10 -30.67 4.45 12.62
C GLN A 10 -29.52 5.49 12.64
N GLY A 11 -29.03 5.92 11.47
CA GLY A 11 -27.95 6.89 11.35
C GLY A 11 -26.53 6.30 11.38
N VAL A 12 -26.39 5.02 11.72
CA VAL A 12 -25.12 4.29 11.73
C VAL A 12 -24.95 3.54 10.41
N GLU A 13 -23.72 3.46 9.91
CA GLU A 13 -23.36 2.75 8.67
C GLU A 13 -22.93 1.32 9.00
N TYR A 14 -23.39 0.33 8.23
CA TYR A 14 -23.15 -1.09 8.45
C TYR A 14 -22.68 -1.76 7.15
N ILE A 15 -21.94 -2.85 7.26
CA ILE A 15 -21.53 -3.72 6.16
C ILE A 15 -22.00 -5.15 6.44
N LYS A 16 -22.50 -5.84 5.39
CA LYS A 16 -22.82 -7.28 5.47
C LYS A 16 -21.63 -8.09 4.96
N LEU A 17 -21.04 -8.89 5.84
CA LEU A 17 -19.93 -9.80 5.51
C LEU A 17 -20.37 -11.24 5.77
N GLY A 18 -20.68 -11.97 4.69
CA GLY A 18 -21.33 -13.29 4.79
C GLY A 18 -22.68 -13.15 5.48
N GLU A 19 -22.86 -13.85 6.60
CA GLU A 19 -24.08 -13.78 7.42
C GLU A 19 -24.03 -12.72 8.53
N ASN A 20 -22.89 -12.07 8.74
CA ASN A 20 -22.71 -11.09 9.80
C ASN A 20 -23.00 -9.66 9.32
N ILE A 21 -23.70 -8.90 10.15
CA ILE A 21 -23.89 -7.45 9.98
C ILE A 21 -23.00 -6.77 11.01
N ILE A 22 -22.09 -5.93 10.53
CA ILE A 22 -21.07 -5.28 11.37
C ILE A 22 -21.16 -3.77 11.13
N GLU A 23 -21.04 -2.99 12.20
CA GLU A 23 -20.92 -1.54 12.09
C GLU A 23 -19.66 -1.16 11.31
N TYR A 24 -19.81 -0.23 10.36
CA TYR A 24 -18.76 0.21 9.47
C TYR A 24 -18.32 1.63 9.81
N SER A 25 -17.03 1.78 10.15
CA SER A 25 -16.40 3.09 10.32
C SER A 25 -15.80 3.58 9.01
N ARG A 26 -16.03 4.85 8.66
CA ARG A 26 -15.44 5.48 7.46
C ARG A 26 -13.93 5.69 7.56
N ASP A 27 -13.37 5.65 8.77
CA ASP A 27 -11.94 5.75 9.00
C ASP A 27 -11.23 4.38 8.89
N PHE A 28 -12.00 3.30 8.74
CA PHE A 28 -11.45 1.96 8.60
C PHE A 28 -10.69 1.81 7.28
N ARG A 29 -9.46 1.31 7.37
CA ARG A 29 -8.62 0.96 6.22
C ARG A 29 -8.21 -0.50 6.33
N PHE A 30 -8.42 -1.25 5.25
CA PHE A 30 -8.09 -2.67 5.19
C PHE A 30 -6.86 -2.88 4.31
N TYR A 31 -5.85 -3.54 4.86
CA TYR A 31 -4.61 -3.88 4.17
C TYR A 31 -4.37 -5.38 4.29
N ILE A 32 -3.96 -6.02 3.19
CA ILE A 32 -3.52 -7.42 3.15
C ILE A 32 -2.11 -7.44 2.58
N THR A 33 -1.22 -8.22 3.21
CA THR A 33 0.14 -8.47 2.73
C THR A 33 0.34 -9.95 2.46
N THR A 34 1.11 -10.29 1.42
CA THR A 34 1.49 -11.66 1.10
C THR A 34 2.99 -11.74 0.82
N CYS A 35 3.62 -12.86 1.18
CA CYS A 35 5.02 -13.13 0.86
C CYS A 35 5.19 -13.90 -0.46
N LEU A 36 4.10 -14.12 -1.21
CA LEU A 36 4.17 -14.77 -2.51
C LEU A 36 4.80 -13.84 -3.54
N ARG A 37 5.86 -14.31 -4.22
CA ARG A 37 6.60 -13.53 -5.23
C ARG A 37 5.78 -13.21 -6.48
N ASN A 38 4.85 -14.08 -6.85
CA ASN A 38 3.98 -13.91 -8.01
C ASN A 38 2.59 -14.52 -7.73
N PRO A 39 1.76 -13.85 -6.91
CA PRO A 39 0.44 -14.37 -6.61
C PRO A 39 -0.47 -14.18 -7.83
N HIS A 40 -0.97 -15.29 -8.37
CA HIS A 40 -1.89 -15.26 -9.50
C HIS A 40 -3.33 -15.06 -9.01
N TYR A 41 -3.76 -13.81 -8.90
CA TYR A 41 -5.13 -13.47 -8.56
C TYR A 41 -6.04 -13.51 -9.78
N LEU A 42 -7.28 -13.96 -9.59
CA LEU A 42 -8.30 -13.89 -10.63
C LEU A 42 -8.57 -12.42 -11.01
N PRO A 43 -8.93 -12.11 -12.27
CA PRO A 43 -9.23 -10.75 -12.70
C PRO A 43 -10.27 -10.05 -11.83
N GLU A 44 -11.26 -10.79 -11.31
CA GLU A 44 -12.29 -10.27 -10.41
C GLU A 44 -11.71 -9.66 -9.12
N VAL A 45 -10.64 -10.24 -8.58
CA VAL A 45 -9.98 -9.70 -7.38
C VAL A 45 -9.14 -8.49 -7.77
N THR A 46 -8.38 -8.60 -8.86
CA THR A 46 -7.47 -7.54 -9.34
C THR A 46 -8.18 -6.23 -9.67
N VAL A 47 -9.44 -6.27 -10.11
CA VAL A 47 -10.23 -5.04 -10.37
C VAL A 47 -10.83 -4.42 -9.11
N LYS A 48 -10.95 -5.18 -8.01
CA LYS A 48 -11.55 -4.71 -6.74
C LYS A 48 -10.53 -4.18 -5.74
N VAL A 49 -9.25 -4.51 -5.90
CA VAL A 49 -8.18 -4.15 -4.96
C VAL A 49 -7.08 -3.35 -5.65
N CYS A 50 -6.44 -2.45 -4.89
CA CYS A 50 -5.19 -1.85 -5.33
C CYS A 50 -4.04 -2.81 -4.99
N LEU A 51 -3.45 -3.44 -6.00
CA LEU A 51 -2.31 -4.33 -5.82
C LEU A 51 -1.00 -3.52 -5.85
N ILE A 52 -0.23 -3.57 -4.77
CA ILE A 52 1.08 -2.93 -4.66
C ILE A 52 2.15 -4.02 -4.63
N ASN A 53 3.11 -3.95 -5.55
CA ASN A 53 4.24 -4.86 -5.61
C ASN A 53 5.43 -4.29 -4.83
N PHE A 54 5.78 -4.93 -3.71
CA PHE A 54 6.92 -4.56 -2.85
C PHE A 54 8.22 -5.32 -3.20
N VAL A 55 8.29 -5.99 -4.35
CA VAL A 55 9.53 -6.66 -4.78
C VAL A 55 10.59 -5.61 -5.08
N ILE A 56 11.64 -5.59 -4.26
CA ILE A 56 12.86 -4.83 -4.52
C ILE A 56 13.74 -5.64 -5.48
N THR A 57 14.17 -5.01 -6.57
CA THR A 57 15.16 -5.60 -7.47
C THR A 57 16.55 -5.55 -6.82
N PRO A 58 17.48 -6.48 -7.10
CA PRO A 58 18.84 -6.42 -6.55
C PRO A 58 19.54 -5.07 -6.77
N LEU A 59 19.30 -4.44 -7.92
CA LEU A 59 19.78 -3.10 -8.23
C LEU A 59 19.15 -2.03 -7.33
N GLY A 60 17.81 -2.04 -7.18
CA GLY A 60 17.13 -1.09 -6.29
C GLY A 60 17.54 -1.26 -4.82
N LEU A 61 17.86 -2.48 -4.39
CA LEU A 61 18.42 -2.73 -3.05
C LEU A 61 19.82 -2.13 -2.92
N GLN A 62 20.67 -2.29 -3.94
CA GLN A 62 22.02 -1.72 -3.95
C GLN A 62 21.96 -0.19 -3.84
N ASP A 63 21.08 0.47 -4.59
CA ASP A 63 20.91 1.93 -4.53
C ASP A 63 20.40 2.39 -3.15
N GLN A 64 19.45 1.66 -2.56
CA GLN A 64 18.96 1.96 -1.21
C GLN A 64 20.06 1.83 -0.15
N LEU A 65 20.82 0.73 -0.19
CA LEU A 65 21.93 0.52 0.74
C LEU A 65 23.03 1.55 0.53
N LEU A 66 23.35 1.90 -0.72
CA LEU A 66 24.31 2.94 -1.05
C LEU A 66 23.87 4.30 -0.49
N GLY A 67 22.58 4.65 -0.60
CA GLY A 67 22.03 5.87 0.00
C GLY A 67 22.21 5.91 1.51
N ILE A 68 21.96 4.80 2.21
CA ILE A 68 22.12 4.69 3.67
C ILE A 68 23.59 4.85 4.06
N VAL A 69 24.49 4.08 3.43
CA VAL A 69 25.94 4.12 3.73
C VAL A 69 26.53 5.49 3.39
N THR A 70 26.11 6.11 2.29
CA THR A 70 26.60 7.45 1.92
C THR A 70 26.15 8.50 2.93
N ALA A 71 24.91 8.41 3.44
CA ALA A 71 24.40 9.32 4.45
C ALA A 71 25.15 9.19 5.80
N GLU A 72 25.62 7.99 6.14
CA GLU A 72 26.34 7.72 7.39
C GLU A 72 27.84 8.06 7.27
N GLU A 73 28.50 7.64 6.19
CA GLU A 73 29.95 7.77 6.02
C GLU A 73 30.38 9.13 5.46
N LYS A 74 29.56 9.74 4.60
CA LYS A 74 29.88 10.99 3.89
C LYS A 74 28.62 11.86 3.66
N PRO A 75 28.02 12.41 4.72
CA PRO A 75 26.77 13.18 4.63
C PRO A 75 26.85 14.39 3.67
N GLU A 76 28.04 14.95 3.45
CA GLU A 76 28.30 16.04 2.50
C GLU A 76 28.01 15.67 1.03
N LEU A 77 28.09 14.38 0.65
CA LEU A 77 27.77 13.91 -0.70
C LEU A 77 26.25 13.87 -0.93
N CYS A 78 25.44 13.60 0.10
CA CYS A 78 23.97 13.66 0.00
C CYS A 78 23.46 15.09 -0.24
N LEU A 79 24.12 16.10 0.32
CA LEU A 79 23.73 17.51 0.19
C LEU A 79 23.89 18.05 -1.25
N ASN A 80 24.80 17.48 -2.04
CA ASN A 80 25.08 17.94 -3.40
C ASN A 80 24.05 17.46 -4.44
N VAL A 81 23.33 16.36 -4.17
CA VAL A 81 22.27 15.86 -5.07
C VAL A 81 20.98 16.68 -4.92
N LEU A 82 20.73 17.27 -3.74
CA LEU A 82 19.60 18.17 -3.50
C LEU A 82 19.85 19.61 -4.01
N ASN A 83 21.07 19.94 -4.43
CA ASN A 83 21.48 21.25 -4.92
C ASN A 83 21.80 21.27 -6.42
N LEU A 84 21.41 20.24 -7.18
CA LEU A 84 21.52 20.30 -8.64
C LEU A 84 20.46 21.27 -9.19
N PRO A 85 20.85 22.32 -9.93
CA PRO A 85 19.87 23.16 -10.62
C PRO A 85 19.11 22.30 -11.63
N SER A 86 17.79 22.50 -11.65
CA SER A 86 16.82 21.88 -12.57
C SER A 86 17.27 21.93 -14.03
#